data_AF-A0A8T4E2M1-F1
#
_entry.id   AF-A0A8T4E2M1-F1
#
_cell.length_a   1.000
_cell.length_b   1.000
_cell.length_c   1.000
_cell.angle_alpha   90.00
_cell.angle_beta   90.00
_cell.angle_gamma   90.00
#
_symmetry.space_group_name_H-M   'P 1'
#
loop_
_entity.id
_entity.type
_entity.pdbx_description
1 polymer ?
#
loop_
_entity_poly.entity_id
_entity_poly.type
_entity_poly.pdbx_seq_one_letter_code
_entity_poly.pdbx_strand_id
1 'polypeptide(L)'
;MSGEESSGGSGGDDNVISAEEFRDLESDEKKSESQKGGLFGMFKKTPPPSASVPHVGGGDSEKDPLVEVSMKVERLSSRFEMLEEARKHTDERLFEMAEKIGELRSTVVERDRAFNDIASKFERISDITEGLEPDKIRKDLAKKDQQIEQVKAQVESDSEKIAVSLKKIKDMNDIIDQIKGFKDLVSVADELGKKIKIVEGLKAETEKTAGKFESRLYQFNESLSRLQGSITKVEANDETLKELLRTVDALSLRVEKALSKTDFDSSEKALDSKFSELRFDTESKLQKVLDAFKKVDEVTGEAAYKALNKKIDDFQRDYSQYKKDLEARLLKMPASSKSSAQIAASPDGGYEEDIPDKKLGEGGVFGDTELMLVEKMKKMIEDNNEKHSQHMADLELRILELSKSVYHRIERRVVKESKTTRDAVRNLVASGSEESGFFSKRASIPVQARPDEPILDMSSLVKDIYFYLDSGNYSEAKAGFIKLLSIYERQESSNPFILAKITDLHKRIKQIS
;
A
#
# COMPACT_ATOMS: atom_id res chain seq x y z
N MET A 1 17.50 -18.28 -52.25
CA MET A 1 18.20 -19.24 -51.37
C MET A 1 17.35 -19.38 -50.12
N SER A 2 17.28 -20.62 -49.67
CA SER A 2 16.41 -21.25 -48.67
C SER A 2 16.60 -20.79 -47.22
N GLY A 3 15.53 -20.93 -46.43
CA GLY A 3 15.54 -21.21 -44.98
C GLY A 3 15.70 -19.98 -44.08
N GLU A 4 15.09 -19.86 -42.90
CA GLU A 4 14.31 -20.75 -42.07
C GLU A 4 13.41 -19.89 -41.17
N GLU A 5 12.20 -20.39 -40.89
CA GLU A 5 11.34 -19.92 -39.81
C GLU A 5 11.96 -20.31 -38.45
N SER A 6 11.93 -19.40 -37.48
CA SER A 6 12.17 -19.72 -36.07
C SER A 6 11.16 -18.99 -35.20
N SER A 7 10.15 -19.76 -34.80
CA SER A 7 9.22 -19.48 -33.71
C SER A 7 9.83 -19.93 -32.38
N GLY A 8 9.75 -19.09 -31.35
CA GLY A 8 9.97 -19.47 -29.96
C GLY A 8 9.91 -18.22 -29.07
N GLY A 9 9.22 -18.18 -27.94
CA GLY A 9 8.37 -19.14 -27.25
C GLY A 9 7.77 -18.38 -26.08
N SER A 10 6.44 -18.34 -25.99
CA SER A 10 5.70 -17.79 -24.84
C SER A 10 5.58 -18.92 -23.82
N GLY A 11 6.31 -18.81 -22.72
CA GLY A 11 6.25 -19.74 -21.60
C GLY A 11 5.85 -18.99 -20.33
N GLY A 12 4.67 -19.30 -19.82
CA GLY A 12 4.15 -18.73 -18.58
C GLY A 12 2.67 -19.06 -18.40
N ASP A 13 2.33 -20.33 -18.55
CA ASP A 13 0.98 -20.84 -18.32
C ASP A 13 0.65 -20.85 -16.83
N ASP A 14 -0.52 -20.29 -16.55
CA ASP A 14 -1.25 -20.35 -15.30
C ASP A 14 -1.63 -21.81 -14.98
N ASN A 15 -1.05 -22.37 -13.92
CA ASN A 15 -1.55 -23.59 -13.27
C ASN A 15 -2.82 -23.27 -12.47
N VAL A 16 -3.91 -22.96 -13.17
CA VAL A 16 -5.26 -22.94 -12.59
C VAL A 16 -5.93 -24.24 -12.99
N ILE A 17 -5.99 -25.17 -12.05
CA ILE A 17 -6.76 -26.42 -12.17
C ILE A 17 -8.17 -26.04 -12.62
N SER A 18 -8.57 -26.54 -13.79
CA SER A 18 -9.87 -26.24 -14.35
C SER A 18 -10.97 -26.87 -13.48
N ALA A 19 -12.17 -26.26 -13.46
CA ALA A 19 -13.31 -26.82 -12.72
C ALA A 19 -13.71 -28.24 -13.19
N GLU A 20 -13.25 -28.65 -14.38
CA GLU A 20 -13.43 -30.01 -14.90
C GLU A 20 -12.41 -30.99 -14.29
N GLU A 21 -11.13 -30.63 -14.20
CA GLU A 21 -10.12 -31.44 -13.50
C GLU A 21 -10.44 -31.62 -12.02
N PHE A 22 -11.05 -30.62 -11.37
CA PHE A 22 -11.47 -30.73 -9.98
C PHE A 22 -12.63 -31.73 -9.80
N ARG A 23 -13.55 -31.82 -10.77
CA ARG A 23 -14.64 -32.80 -10.75
C ARG A 23 -14.15 -34.23 -10.98
N ASP A 24 -13.14 -34.39 -11.84
CA ASP A 24 -12.54 -35.69 -12.10
C ASP A 24 -11.79 -36.20 -10.86
N LEU A 25 -11.06 -35.33 -10.17
CA LEU A 25 -10.41 -35.64 -8.88
C LEU A 25 -11.41 -36.01 -7.78
N GLU A 26 -12.54 -35.30 -7.67
CA GLU A 26 -13.59 -35.61 -6.69
C GLU A 26 -14.30 -36.95 -6.99
N SER A 27 -14.37 -37.33 -8.28
CA SER A 27 -14.96 -38.60 -8.71
C SER A 27 -14.07 -39.80 -8.42
N ASP A 28 -12.75 -39.63 -8.50
CA ASP A 28 -11.77 -40.67 -8.19
C ASP A 28 -11.59 -40.86 -6.67
N GLU A 29 -11.76 -39.81 -5.88
CA GLU A 29 -11.76 -39.90 -4.41
C GLU A 29 -12.98 -40.69 -3.90
N LYS A 30 -14.18 -40.45 -4.44
CA LYS A 30 -15.41 -41.21 -4.11
C LYS A 30 -15.35 -42.68 -4.53
N LYS A 31 -14.63 -43.02 -5.60
CA LYS A 31 -14.37 -44.43 -5.96
C LYS A 31 -13.43 -45.10 -4.96
N SER A 32 -12.43 -44.38 -4.45
CA SER A 32 -11.46 -44.91 -3.48
C SER A 32 -12.05 -45.17 -2.08
N GLU A 33 -13.06 -44.41 -1.65
CA GLU A 33 -13.76 -44.65 -0.38
C GLU A 33 -14.69 -45.88 -0.44
N SER A 34 -15.27 -46.18 -1.60
CA SER A 34 -16.14 -47.35 -1.77
C SER A 34 -15.40 -48.70 -1.72
N GLN A 35 -14.07 -48.71 -1.89
CA GLN A 35 -13.25 -49.93 -1.79
C GLN A 35 -12.66 -50.20 -0.40
N LYS A 36 -12.71 -49.25 0.54
CA LYS A 36 -12.18 -49.44 1.91
C LYS A 36 -13.24 -49.82 2.96
N GLY A 37 -14.51 -49.90 2.59
CA GLY A 37 -15.61 -50.36 3.46
C GLY A 37 -15.80 -51.88 3.56
N GLY A 38 -14.91 -52.69 2.99
CA GLY A 38 -15.10 -54.13 2.80
C GLY A 38 -14.39 -55.06 3.80
N LEU A 39 -14.18 -54.67 5.06
CA LEU A 39 -13.41 -55.50 6.02
C LEU A 39 -14.03 -55.62 7.43
N PHE A 40 -15.36 -55.62 7.53
CA PHE A 40 -16.10 -55.97 8.76
C PHE A 40 -17.16 -57.05 8.51
N GLY A 41 -16.77 -58.10 7.80
CA GLY A 41 -17.64 -59.23 7.44
C GLY A 41 -17.18 -60.56 8.02
N MET A 42 -16.95 -60.68 9.34
CA MET A 42 -16.84 -62.00 10.01
C MET A 42 -17.25 -61.92 11.50
N PHE A 43 -18.50 -61.55 11.79
CA PHE A 43 -19.14 -62.06 13.00
C PHE A 43 -19.68 -63.45 12.70
N LYS A 44 -18.87 -64.47 12.98
CA LYS A 44 -19.34 -65.86 13.08
C LYS A 44 -20.40 -65.91 14.17
N LYS A 45 -21.67 -66.11 13.78
CA LYS A 45 -22.72 -66.62 14.67
C LYS A 45 -22.24 -67.97 15.21
N THR A 46 -21.80 -68.00 16.46
CA THR A 46 -21.75 -69.24 17.24
C THR A 46 -23.19 -69.69 17.50
N PRO A 47 -23.55 -70.94 17.16
CA PRO A 47 -24.85 -71.49 17.53
C PRO A 47 -24.92 -71.65 19.06
N PRO A 48 -26.12 -71.53 19.68
CA PRO A 48 -26.27 -71.79 21.11
C PRO A 48 -25.88 -73.24 21.41
N PRO A 49 -25.17 -73.52 22.52
CA PRO A 49 -24.93 -74.89 22.93
C PRO A 49 -26.29 -75.53 23.28
N SER A 50 -26.72 -76.41 22.38
CA SER A 50 -27.76 -77.41 22.62
C SER A 50 -27.39 -78.21 23.88
N ALA A 51 -28.11 -77.94 24.97
CA ALA A 51 -28.11 -78.77 26.15
C ALA A 51 -28.79 -80.11 25.83
N SER A 52 -28.03 -81.06 25.27
CA SER A 52 -28.38 -82.47 25.32
C SER A 52 -27.94 -83.01 26.67
N VAL A 53 -28.87 -83.02 27.62
CA VAL A 53 -28.78 -83.79 28.86
C VAL A 53 -28.66 -85.27 28.49
N PRO A 54 -27.59 -86.00 28.89
CA PRO A 54 -27.62 -87.45 28.87
C PRO A 54 -28.43 -87.92 30.07
N HIS A 55 -29.64 -88.41 29.79
CA HIS A 55 -30.41 -89.24 30.71
C HIS A 55 -29.66 -90.59 30.84
N VAL A 56 -28.87 -90.76 31.90
CA VAL A 56 -28.36 -92.08 32.29
C VAL A 56 -29.20 -92.58 33.44
N GLY A 57 -29.81 -93.74 33.18
CA GLY A 57 -30.76 -94.44 34.02
C GLY A 57 -30.16 -94.90 35.34
N GLY A 58 -31.09 -95.25 36.22
CA GLY A 58 -30.84 -95.63 37.59
C GLY A 58 -29.95 -96.86 37.77
N GLY A 59 -29.41 -96.90 38.97
CA GLY A 59 -28.72 -98.01 39.60
C GLY A 59 -28.56 -97.63 41.06
N ASP A 60 -29.56 -98.00 41.87
CA ASP A 60 -29.49 -97.97 43.33
C ASP A 60 -28.40 -98.95 43.77
N SER A 61 -27.20 -98.42 43.92
CA SER A 61 -26.16 -98.97 44.78
C SER A 61 -25.89 -97.89 45.81
N GLU A 62 -25.98 -98.20 47.11
CA GLU A 62 -25.56 -97.34 48.22
C GLU A 62 -24.22 -96.68 47.86
N LYS A 63 -24.28 -95.43 47.39
CA LYS A 63 -23.10 -94.63 47.11
C LYS A 63 -22.69 -94.05 48.44
N ASP A 64 -21.56 -94.54 48.91
CA ASP A 64 -20.83 -94.04 50.06
C ASP A 64 -20.90 -92.49 50.07
N PRO A 65 -21.45 -91.83 51.11
CA PRO A 65 -21.64 -90.37 51.14
C PRO A 65 -20.34 -89.59 50.89
N LEU A 66 -19.20 -90.23 51.13
CA LEU A 66 -17.86 -89.70 50.82
C LEU A 66 -17.62 -89.51 49.31
N VAL A 67 -18.17 -90.37 48.45
CA VAL A 67 -18.02 -90.29 46.98
C VAL A 67 -18.87 -89.16 46.40
N GLU A 68 -20.05 -88.90 46.97
CA GLU A 68 -20.89 -87.77 46.52
C GLU A 68 -20.25 -86.42 46.90
N VAL A 69 -19.68 -86.34 48.11
CA VAL A 69 -18.96 -85.15 48.56
C VAL A 69 -17.72 -84.91 47.71
N SER A 70 -16.94 -85.94 47.38
CA SER A 70 -15.75 -85.78 46.51
C SER A 70 -16.12 -85.28 45.11
N MET A 71 -17.18 -85.82 44.50
CA MET A 71 -17.68 -85.34 43.21
C MET A 71 -18.18 -83.88 43.27
N LYS A 72 -18.80 -83.45 44.38
CA LYS A 72 -19.21 -82.05 44.57
C LYS A 72 -18.00 -81.14 44.73
N VAL A 73 -16.97 -81.56 45.47
CA VAL A 73 -15.72 -80.80 45.64
C VAL A 73 -14.98 -80.67 44.32
N GLU A 74 -14.88 -81.74 43.53
CA GLU A 74 -14.26 -81.72 42.20
C GLU A 74 -14.99 -80.76 41.25
N ARG A 75 -16.34 -80.82 41.20
CA ARG A 75 -17.13 -79.84 40.44
C ARG A 75 -16.95 -78.40 40.91
N LEU A 76 -16.77 -78.20 42.21
CA LEU A 76 -16.55 -76.86 42.77
C LEU A 76 -15.14 -76.35 42.43
N SER A 77 -14.14 -77.23 42.44
CA SER A 77 -12.77 -76.94 41.99
C SER A 77 -12.73 -76.56 40.52
N SER A 78 -13.38 -77.33 39.63
CA SER A 78 -13.44 -76.99 38.21
C SER A 78 -14.17 -75.67 37.95
N ARG A 79 -15.24 -75.36 38.70
CA ARG A 79 -15.89 -74.04 38.62
C ARG A 79 -14.98 -72.91 39.10
N PHE A 80 -14.17 -73.17 40.12
CA PHE A 80 -13.20 -72.20 40.62
C PHE A 80 -12.10 -71.92 39.59
N GLU A 81 -11.55 -72.96 38.96
CA GLU A 81 -10.59 -72.84 37.85
C GLU A 81 -11.17 -72.05 36.68
N MET A 82 -12.41 -72.36 36.25
CA MET A 82 -13.10 -71.61 35.20
C MET A 82 -13.33 -70.13 35.57
N LEU A 83 -13.66 -69.84 36.83
CA LEU A 83 -13.80 -68.46 37.30
C LEU A 83 -12.46 -67.73 37.33
N GLU A 84 -11.37 -68.41 37.68
CA GLU A 84 -10.03 -67.84 37.67
C GLU A 84 -9.54 -67.55 36.24
N GLU A 85 -9.80 -68.44 35.28
CA GLU A 85 -9.53 -68.20 33.86
C GLU A 85 -10.38 -67.05 33.30
N ALA A 86 -11.69 -67.02 33.62
CA ALA A 86 -12.58 -65.95 33.21
C ALA A 86 -12.14 -64.59 33.77
N ARG A 87 -11.64 -64.57 35.01
CA ARG A 87 -11.05 -63.38 35.62
C ARG A 87 -9.79 -62.95 34.87
N LYS A 88 -8.84 -63.86 34.62
CA LYS A 88 -7.61 -63.55 33.87
C LYS A 88 -7.89 -62.97 32.49
N HIS A 89 -8.81 -63.58 31.73
CA HIS A 89 -9.23 -63.06 30.43
C HIS A 89 -9.93 -61.70 30.52
N THR A 90 -10.67 -61.44 31.60
CA THR A 90 -11.27 -60.12 31.83
C THR A 90 -10.20 -59.06 32.14
N ASP A 91 -9.21 -59.41 32.96
CA ASP A 91 -8.09 -58.52 33.28
C ASP A 91 -7.28 -58.19 32.02
N GLU A 92 -6.98 -59.16 31.16
CA GLU A 92 -6.32 -58.93 29.86
C GLU A 92 -7.12 -57.98 28.96
N ARG A 93 -8.44 -58.15 28.86
CA ARG A 93 -9.30 -57.22 28.10
C ARG A 93 -9.33 -55.82 28.69
N LEU A 94 -9.28 -55.70 30.03
CA LEU A 94 -9.20 -54.40 30.69
C LEU A 94 -7.85 -53.72 30.41
N PHE A 95 -6.75 -54.48 30.39
CA PHE A 95 -5.44 -53.96 29.99
C PHE A 95 -5.42 -53.52 28.53
N GLU A 96 -5.96 -54.33 27.60
CA GLU A 96 -6.06 -53.96 26.18
C GLU A 96 -6.95 -52.72 25.98
N MET A 97 -8.05 -52.60 26.72
CA MET A 97 -8.88 -51.40 26.71
C MET A 97 -8.15 -50.17 27.25
N ALA A 98 -7.39 -50.32 28.34
CA ALA A 98 -6.60 -49.24 28.92
C ALA A 98 -5.51 -48.75 27.95
N GLU A 99 -4.85 -49.67 27.23
CA GLU A 99 -3.87 -49.35 26.20
C GLU A 99 -4.51 -48.59 25.03
N LYS A 100 -5.64 -49.07 24.51
CA LYS A 100 -6.41 -48.37 23.45
C LYS A 100 -6.89 -46.99 23.88
N ILE A 101 -7.29 -46.81 25.13
CA ILE A 101 -7.66 -45.48 25.67
C ILE A 101 -6.41 -44.58 25.74
N GLY A 102 -5.26 -45.13 26.11
CA GLY A 102 -3.97 -44.43 26.09
C GLY A 102 -3.58 -43.96 24.69
N GLU A 103 -3.67 -44.84 23.69
CA GLU A 103 -3.43 -44.51 22.28
C GLU A 103 -4.43 -43.46 21.77
N LEU A 104 -5.72 -43.62 22.06
CA LEU A 104 -6.74 -42.65 21.67
C LEU A 104 -6.45 -41.27 22.29
N ARG A 105 -6.03 -41.22 23.56
CA ARG A 105 -5.65 -39.97 24.20
C ARG A 105 -4.42 -39.34 23.55
N SER A 106 -3.41 -40.14 23.18
CA SER A 106 -2.22 -39.65 22.48
C SER A 106 -2.59 -39.07 21.11
N THR A 107 -3.42 -39.78 20.34
CA THR A 107 -3.88 -39.31 19.01
C THR A 107 -4.73 -38.05 19.09
N VAL A 108 -5.56 -37.88 20.13
CA VAL A 108 -6.30 -36.63 20.36
C VAL A 108 -5.34 -35.48 20.64
N VAL A 109 -4.35 -35.66 21.51
CA VAL A 109 -3.34 -34.64 21.82
C VAL A 109 -2.49 -34.27 20.59
N GLU A 110 -2.13 -35.25 19.77
CA GLU A 110 -1.42 -35.01 18.50
C GLU A 110 -2.26 -34.21 17.50
N ARG A 111 -3.56 -34.53 17.39
CA ARG A 111 -4.49 -33.76 16.56
C ARG A 111 -4.67 -32.34 17.06
N ASP A 112 -4.79 -32.13 18.37
CA ASP A 112 -4.89 -30.79 18.96
C ASP A 112 -3.64 -29.94 18.64
N ARG A 113 -2.44 -30.54 18.71
CA ARG A 113 -1.20 -29.87 18.29
C ARG A 113 -1.22 -29.52 16.80
N ALA A 114 -1.64 -30.45 15.95
CA ALA A 114 -1.75 -30.21 14.51
C ALA A 114 -2.76 -29.08 14.19
N PHE A 115 -3.89 -29.02 14.90
CA PHE A 115 -4.87 -27.95 14.75
C PHE A 115 -4.32 -26.59 15.19
N ASN A 116 -3.59 -26.53 16.31
CA ASN A 116 -2.93 -25.30 16.76
C ASN A 116 -1.87 -24.82 15.75
N ASP A 117 -1.10 -25.74 15.18
CA ASP A 117 -0.14 -25.41 14.12
C ASP A 117 -0.84 -24.86 12.87
N ILE A 118 -1.96 -25.46 12.45
CA ILE A 118 -2.78 -24.97 11.34
C ILE A 118 -3.34 -23.58 11.65
N ALA A 119 -3.88 -23.36 12.85
CA ALA A 119 -4.39 -22.07 13.27
C ALA A 119 -3.31 -20.97 13.21
N SER A 120 -2.10 -21.27 13.69
CA SER A 120 -0.97 -20.34 13.62
C SER A 120 -0.54 -20.01 12.18
N LYS A 121 -0.61 -21.00 11.27
CA LYS A 121 -0.33 -20.77 9.85
C LYS A 121 -1.41 -19.91 9.19
N PHE A 122 -2.67 -20.12 9.54
CA PHE A 122 -3.78 -19.29 9.06
C PHE A 122 -3.68 -17.85 9.56
N GLU A 123 -3.30 -17.64 10.82
CA GLU A 123 -3.05 -16.31 11.37
C GLU A 123 -1.95 -15.59 10.59
N ARG A 124 -0.82 -16.26 10.32
CA ARG A 124 0.26 -15.72 9.48
C ARG A 124 -0.21 -15.40 8.06
N ILE A 125 -1.02 -16.26 7.44
CA ILE A 125 -1.58 -16.01 6.11
C ILE A 125 -2.51 -14.79 6.17
N SER A 126 -3.33 -14.66 7.21
CA SER A 126 -4.19 -13.51 7.44
C SER A 126 -3.36 -12.23 7.57
N ASP A 127 -2.31 -12.22 8.38
CA ASP A 127 -1.41 -11.07 8.54
C ASP A 127 -0.73 -10.67 7.23
N ILE A 128 -0.26 -11.65 6.45
CA ILE A 128 0.34 -11.41 5.13
C ILE A 128 -0.72 -10.83 4.17
N THR A 129 -1.95 -11.36 4.22
CA THR A 129 -3.05 -10.93 3.34
C THR A 129 -3.57 -9.54 3.71
N GLU A 130 -3.67 -9.22 4.99
CA GLU A 130 -3.97 -7.87 5.49
C GLU A 130 -2.87 -6.89 5.08
N GLY A 131 -1.60 -7.31 5.16
CA GLY A 131 -0.45 -6.52 4.73
C GLY A 131 -0.36 -6.30 3.22
N LEU A 132 -0.93 -7.19 2.41
CA LEU A 132 -0.89 -7.11 0.94
C LEU A 132 -1.74 -5.98 0.36
N GLU A 133 -2.59 -5.31 1.16
CA GLU A 133 -3.39 -4.13 0.80
C GLU A 133 -3.70 -4.05 -0.72
N PRO A 134 -4.50 -4.99 -1.26
CA PRO A 134 -4.62 -5.24 -2.70
C PRO A 134 -5.07 -4.00 -3.49
N ASP A 135 -5.83 -3.11 -2.85
CA ASP A 135 -6.23 -1.83 -3.41
C ASP A 135 -5.05 -0.89 -3.68
N LYS A 136 -3.99 -0.93 -2.85
CA LYS A 136 -2.76 -0.17 -3.10
C LYS A 136 -1.98 -0.78 -4.25
N ILE A 137 -1.85 -2.10 -4.30
CA ILE A 137 -1.20 -2.79 -5.42
C ILE A 137 -1.92 -2.46 -6.74
N ARG A 138 -3.26 -2.51 -6.76
CA ARG A 138 -4.06 -2.12 -7.93
C ARG A 138 -3.86 -0.66 -8.33
N LYS A 139 -3.83 0.25 -7.35
CA LYS A 139 -3.57 1.68 -7.62
C LYS A 139 -2.17 1.92 -8.16
N ASP A 140 -1.16 1.21 -7.64
CA ASP A 140 0.21 1.34 -8.10
C ASP A 140 0.40 0.72 -9.49
N LEU A 141 -0.24 -0.41 -9.78
CA LEU A 141 -0.31 -0.99 -11.14
C LEU A 141 -0.97 -0.01 -12.11
N ALA A 142 -2.13 0.55 -11.79
CA ALA A 142 -2.80 1.52 -12.65
C ALA A 142 -1.94 2.76 -12.93
N LYS A 143 -1.17 3.24 -11.94
CA LYS A 143 -0.20 4.33 -12.13
C LYS A 143 0.95 3.93 -13.03
N LYS A 144 1.45 2.70 -12.90
CA LYS A 144 2.51 2.17 -13.75
C LYS A 144 2.03 2.02 -15.20
N ASP A 145 0.80 1.55 -15.41
CA ASP A 145 0.19 1.45 -16.74
C ASP A 145 0.06 2.83 -17.39
N GLN A 146 -0.40 3.83 -16.64
CA GLN A 146 -0.46 5.21 -17.12
C GLN A 146 0.93 5.75 -17.50
N GLN A 147 1.97 5.46 -16.70
CA GLN A 147 3.35 5.82 -17.03
C GLN A 147 3.86 5.12 -18.29
N ILE A 148 3.53 3.85 -18.48
CA ILE A 148 3.89 3.08 -19.67
C ILE A 148 3.23 3.69 -20.91
N GLU A 149 1.95 4.04 -20.82
CA GLU A 149 1.21 4.64 -21.92
C GLU A 149 1.75 6.04 -22.30
N GLN A 150 2.13 6.84 -21.29
CA GLN A 150 2.79 8.12 -21.50
C GLN A 150 4.16 7.95 -22.19
N VAL A 151 4.98 7.02 -21.74
CA VAL A 151 6.29 6.72 -22.35
C VAL A 151 6.11 6.25 -23.79
N LYS A 152 5.10 5.41 -24.06
CA LYS A 152 4.79 4.93 -25.42
C LYS A 152 4.41 6.08 -26.35
N ALA A 153 3.53 6.98 -25.91
CA ALA A 153 3.16 8.18 -26.68
C ALA A 153 4.37 9.08 -26.95
N GLN A 154 5.30 9.20 -26.00
CA GLN A 154 6.53 9.97 -26.18
C GLN A 154 7.47 9.34 -27.22
N VAL A 155 7.64 8.01 -27.18
CA VAL A 155 8.42 7.26 -28.18
C VAL A 155 7.83 7.41 -29.58
N GLU A 156 6.50 7.35 -29.71
CA GLU A 156 5.81 7.57 -30.99
C GLU A 156 6.04 8.99 -31.51
N SER A 157 5.86 10.02 -30.67
CA SER A 157 6.16 11.42 -31.03
C SER A 157 7.62 11.62 -31.45
N ASP A 158 8.57 11.01 -30.75
CA ASP A 158 9.99 11.16 -31.07
C ASP A 158 10.36 10.42 -32.36
N SER A 159 9.74 9.26 -32.64
CA SER A 159 9.86 8.56 -33.93
C SER A 159 9.40 9.45 -35.09
N GLU A 160 8.27 10.14 -34.95
CA GLU A 160 7.78 11.09 -35.96
C GLU A 160 8.74 12.26 -36.19
N LYS A 161 9.30 12.83 -35.12
CA LYS A 161 10.32 13.90 -35.23
C LYS A 161 11.57 13.43 -35.97
N ILE A 162 12.02 12.19 -35.70
CA ILE A 162 13.17 11.59 -36.38
C ILE A 162 12.86 11.43 -37.87
N ALA A 163 11.67 10.94 -38.22
CA ALA A 163 11.25 10.81 -39.62
C ALA A 163 11.23 12.17 -40.36
N VAL A 164 10.71 13.22 -39.72
CA VAL A 164 10.70 14.59 -40.29
C VAL A 164 12.13 15.13 -40.45
N SER A 165 13.01 14.86 -39.49
CA SER A 165 14.41 15.32 -39.53
C SER A 165 15.19 14.62 -40.65
N LEU A 166 15.01 13.30 -40.82
CA LEU A 166 15.60 12.53 -41.92
C LEU A 166 15.13 13.05 -43.29
N LYS A 167 13.85 13.41 -43.43
CA LYS A 167 13.34 14.01 -44.66
C LYS A 167 14.02 15.33 -44.98
N LYS A 168 14.21 16.21 -43.99
CA LYS A 168 14.92 17.49 -44.19
C LYS A 168 16.39 17.30 -44.57
N ILE A 169 17.07 16.34 -43.97
CA ILE A 169 18.46 16.01 -44.34
C ILE A 169 18.53 15.60 -45.82
N LYS A 170 17.55 14.80 -46.27
CA LYS A 170 17.44 14.42 -47.67
C LYS A 170 17.21 15.63 -48.58
N ASP A 171 16.24 16.48 -48.26
CA ASP A 171 15.96 17.71 -49.01
C ASP A 171 17.22 18.61 -49.10
N MET A 172 18.01 18.68 -48.01
CA MET A 172 19.24 19.48 -47.95
C MET A 172 20.34 18.90 -48.86
N ASN A 173 20.48 17.57 -48.90
CA ASN A 173 21.39 16.90 -49.83
C ASN A 173 20.97 17.15 -51.29
N ASP A 174 19.67 17.09 -51.60
CA ASP A 174 19.16 17.36 -52.94
C ASP A 174 19.46 18.82 -53.39
N ILE A 175 19.38 19.80 -52.47
CA ILE A 175 19.76 21.19 -52.73
C ILE A 175 21.27 21.32 -52.97
N ILE A 176 22.09 20.65 -52.15
CA ILE A 176 23.55 20.63 -52.32
C ILE A 176 23.93 20.08 -53.70
N ASP A 177 23.26 19.02 -54.16
CA ASP A 177 23.48 18.43 -55.48
C ASP A 177 23.06 19.36 -56.64
N GLN A 178 22.12 20.29 -56.40
CA GLN A 178 21.63 21.26 -57.38
C GLN A 178 22.53 22.51 -57.50
N ILE A 179 23.31 22.85 -56.47
CA ILE A 179 24.20 24.01 -56.50
C ILE A 179 25.46 23.66 -57.31
N LYS A 180 25.38 23.78 -58.65
CA LYS A 180 26.51 23.62 -59.59
C LYS A 180 27.22 24.94 -59.93
N GLY A 181 26.93 26.05 -59.24
CA GLY A 181 27.49 27.37 -59.52
C GLY A 181 28.23 27.99 -58.33
N PHE A 182 29.50 28.37 -58.53
CA PHE A 182 30.40 28.92 -57.49
C PHE A 182 29.93 30.26 -56.89
N LYS A 183 29.05 30.99 -57.58
CA LYS A 183 28.54 32.31 -57.15
C LYS A 183 27.39 32.19 -56.15
N ASP A 184 26.52 31.19 -56.31
CA ASP A 184 25.44 30.89 -55.34
C ASP A 184 26.00 30.30 -54.05
N LEU A 185 27.10 29.54 -54.16
CA LEU A 185 27.81 28.96 -53.03
C LEU A 185 28.29 30.01 -52.01
N VAL A 186 28.72 31.20 -52.47
CA VAL A 186 29.17 32.28 -51.59
C VAL A 186 28.00 32.90 -50.82
N SER A 187 26.84 33.07 -51.45
CA SER A 187 25.64 33.58 -50.76
C SER A 187 25.11 32.59 -49.73
N VAL A 188 25.13 31.29 -50.07
CA VAL A 188 24.77 30.21 -49.15
C VAL A 188 25.76 30.14 -47.99
N ALA A 189 27.05 30.33 -48.23
CA ALA A 189 28.07 30.38 -47.18
C ALA A 189 27.86 31.56 -46.20
N ASP A 190 27.49 32.74 -46.71
CA ASP A 190 27.19 33.90 -45.86
C ASP A 190 25.91 33.70 -45.02
N GLU A 191 24.86 33.10 -45.59
CA GLU A 191 23.67 32.72 -44.84
C GLU A 191 23.96 31.62 -43.81
N LEU A 192 24.78 30.63 -44.18
CA LEU A 192 25.23 29.58 -43.27
C LEU A 192 25.99 30.20 -42.09
N GLY A 193 26.88 31.17 -42.36
CA GLY A 193 27.63 31.88 -41.32
C GLY A 193 26.73 32.66 -40.35
N LYS A 194 25.67 33.31 -40.85
CA LYS A 194 24.68 33.98 -39.99
C LYS A 194 23.90 32.98 -39.14
N LYS A 195 23.46 31.85 -39.72
CA LYS A 195 22.76 30.79 -38.99
C LYS A 195 23.65 30.13 -37.94
N ILE A 196 24.93 29.88 -38.26
CA ILE A 196 25.92 29.37 -37.32
C ILE A 196 26.06 30.30 -36.11
N LYS A 197 26.17 31.62 -36.32
CA LYS A 197 26.22 32.59 -35.19
C LYS A 197 24.99 32.57 -34.30
N ILE A 198 23.79 32.38 -34.87
CA ILE A 198 22.55 32.25 -34.09
C ILE A 198 22.58 30.94 -33.28
N VAL A 199 23.02 29.83 -33.89
CA VAL A 199 23.15 28.53 -33.21
C VAL A 199 24.18 28.59 -32.10
N GLU A 200 25.32 29.27 -32.30
CA GLU A 200 26.34 29.49 -31.26
C GLU A 200 25.78 30.33 -30.10
N GLY A 201 25.00 31.37 -30.40
CA GLY A 201 24.32 32.17 -29.37
C GLY A 201 23.32 31.34 -28.55
N LEU A 202 22.49 30.54 -29.23
CA LEU A 202 21.55 29.63 -28.58
C LEU A 202 22.26 28.56 -27.75
N LYS A 203 23.40 28.03 -28.24
CA LYS A 203 24.24 27.10 -27.49
C LYS A 203 24.76 27.73 -26.20
N ALA A 204 25.27 28.96 -26.27
CA ALA A 204 25.77 29.68 -25.10
C ALA A 204 24.66 29.98 -24.06
N GLU A 205 23.45 30.36 -24.51
CA GLU A 205 22.30 30.54 -23.61
C GLU A 205 21.84 29.22 -22.99
N THR A 206 21.85 28.13 -23.77
CA THR A 206 21.51 26.79 -23.30
C THR A 206 22.51 26.30 -22.26
N GLU A 207 23.82 26.46 -22.50
CA GLU A 207 24.88 26.14 -21.54
C GLU A 207 24.76 26.97 -20.26
N LYS A 208 24.46 28.27 -20.37
CA LYS A 208 24.21 29.14 -19.22
C LYS A 208 22.98 28.69 -18.42
N THR A 209 21.94 28.22 -19.10
CA THR A 209 20.72 27.72 -18.45
C THR A 209 20.93 26.35 -17.82
N ALA A 210 21.66 25.46 -18.47
CA ALA A 210 22.11 24.18 -17.93
C ALA A 210 22.94 24.39 -16.66
N GLY A 211 23.90 25.33 -16.66
CA GLY A 211 24.68 25.65 -15.46
C GLY A 211 23.84 26.19 -14.30
N LYS A 212 22.81 27.02 -14.57
CA LYS A 212 21.85 27.44 -13.54
C LYS A 212 21.01 26.27 -13.01
N PHE A 213 20.61 25.36 -13.90
CA PHE A 213 19.84 24.17 -13.55
C PHE A 213 20.67 23.23 -12.68
N GLU A 214 21.92 22.95 -13.05
CA GLU A 214 22.88 22.17 -12.26
C GLU A 214 23.10 22.79 -10.87
N SER A 215 23.26 24.11 -10.79
CA SER A 215 23.39 24.81 -9.51
C SER A 215 22.15 24.64 -8.63
N ARG A 216 20.94 24.71 -9.22
CA ARG A 216 19.69 24.46 -8.48
C ARG A 216 19.54 22.99 -8.09
N LEU A 217 19.92 22.05 -8.94
CA LEU A 217 19.91 20.61 -8.66
C LEU A 217 20.86 20.29 -7.50
N TYR A 218 22.03 20.93 -7.46
CA TYR A 218 22.97 20.81 -6.36
C TYR A 218 22.37 21.32 -5.04
N GLN A 219 21.77 22.52 -5.03
CA GLN A 219 21.09 23.05 -3.84
C GLN A 219 19.92 22.15 -3.38
N PHE A 220 19.20 21.56 -4.33
CA PHE A 220 18.12 20.62 -4.05
C PHE A 220 18.65 19.32 -3.40
N ASN A 221 19.72 18.74 -3.95
CA ASN A 221 20.37 17.56 -3.38
C ASN A 221 20.95 17.83 -1.98
N GLU A 222 21.52 19.01 -1.77
CA GLU A 222 22.00 19.42 -0.45
C GLU A 222 20.82 19.54 0.55
N SER A 223 19.70 20.11 0.11
CA SER A 223 18.48 20.22 0.92
C SER A 223 17.88 18.85 1.26
N LEU A 224 17.86 17.91 0.30
CA LEU A 224 17.45 16.52 0.55
C LEU A 224 18.37 15.82 1.54
N SER A 225 19.68 16.01 1.44
CA SER A 225 20.65 15.42 2.37
C SER A 225 20.46 15.98 3.78
N ARG A 226 20.21 17.29 3.92
CA ARG A 226 19.87 17.91 5.21
C ARG A 226 18.56 17.35 5.78
N LEU A 227 17.56 17.13 4.94
CA LEU A 227 16.27 16.56 5.35
C LEU A 227 16.41 15.10 5.82
N GLN A 228 17.18 14.28 5.10
CA GLN A 228 17.51 12.92 5.54
C GLN A 228 18.24 12.93 6.90
N GLY A 229 19.21 13.83 7.07
CA GLY A 229 19.91 14.01 8.36
C GLY A 229 18.98 14.48 9.50
N SER A 230 17.91 15.21 9.20
CA SER A 230 16.89 15.56 10.19
C SER A 230 15.99 14.37 10.52
N ILE A 231 15.64 13.54 9.54
CA ILE A 231 14.84 12.32 9.77
C ILE A 231 15.58 11.37 10.72
N THR A 232 16.88 11.11 10.48
CA THR A 232 17.67 10.23 11.34
C THR A 232 17.80 10.77 12.77
N LYS A 233 17.91 12.09 12.95
CA LYS A 233 17.87 12.72 14.29
C LYS A 233 16.52 12.55 14.97
N VAL A 234 15.41 12.64 14.23
CA VAL A 234 14.07 12.41 14.79
C VAL A 234 13.90 10.95 15.19
N GLU A 235 14.39 10.00 14.41
CA GLU A 235 14.37 8.57 14.73
C GLU A 235 15.23 8.26 15.98
N ALA A 236 16.43 8.82 16.07
CA ALA A 236 17.27 8.70 17.26
C ALA A 236 16.56 9.29 18.50
N ASN A 237 15.89 10.44 18.37
CA ASN A 237 15.11 11.01 19.45
C ASN A 237 13.92 10.12 19.86
N ASP A 238 13.22 9.50 18.90
CA ASP A 238 12.14 8.55 19.19
C ASP A 238 12.63 7.34 19.99
N GLU A 239 13.83 6.82 19.68
CA GLU A 239 14.47 5.77 20.48
C GLU A 239 14.79 6.24 21.90
N THR A 240 15.36 7.44 22.07
CA THR A 240 15.62 7.99 23.41
C THR A 240 14.34 8.22 24.21
N LEU A 241 13.24 8.63 23.57
CA LEU A 241 11.94 8.79 24.22
C LEU A 241 11.35 7.44 24.65
N LYS A 242 11.47 6.40 23.82
CA LYS A 242 11.07 5.03 24.19
C LYS A 242 11.87 4.49 25.38
N GLU A 243 13.17 4.75 25.41
CA GLU A 243 14.01 4.38 26.54
C GLU A 243 13.58 5.14 27.82
N LEU A 244 13.36 6.45 27.71
CA LEU A 244 12.91 7.28 28.82
C LEU A 244 11.55 6.78 29.35
N LEU A 245 10.60 6.45 28.48
CA LEU A 245 9.32 5.85 28.89
C LEU A 245 9.51 4.52 29.64
N ARG A 246 10.40 3.63 29.16
CA ARG A 246 10.73 2.38 29.89
C ARG A 246 11.36 2.65 31.25
N THR A 247 12.21 3.68 31.37
CA THR A 247 12.79 4.04 32.67
C THR A 247 11.74 4.60 33.62
N VAL A 248 10.76 5.36 33.11
CA VAL A 248 9.64 5.87 33.89
C VAL A 248 8.74 4.72 34.36
N ASP A 249 8.41 3.76 33.48
CA ASP A 249 7.64 2.57 33.84
C ASP A 249 8.36 1.72 34.90
N ALA A 250 9.67 1.49 34.73
CA ALA A 250 10.48 0.76 35.70
C ALA A 250 10.56 1.47 37.06
N LEU A 251 10.60 2.81 37.05
CA LEU A 251 10.59 3.62 38.26
C LEU A 251 9.21 3.59 38.94
N SER A 252 8.12 3.66 38.18
CA SER A 252 6.74 3.49 38.67
C SER A 252 6.59 2.15 39.40
N LEU A 253 7.05 1.06 38.78
CA LEU A 253 7.01 -0.28 39.39
C LEU A 253 7.86 -0.40 40.66
N ARG A 254 8.98 0.33 40.76
CA ARG A 254 9.81 0.38 41.97
C ARG A 254 9.14 1.16 43.09
N VAL A 255 8.49 2.27 42.76
CA VAL A 255 7.71 3.07 43.72
C VAL A 255 6.56 2.24 44.29
N GLU A 256 5.80 1.54 43.44
CA GLU A 256 4.73 0.63 43.87
C GLU A 256 5.21 -0.49 44.80
N LYS A 257 6.40 -1.04 44.56
CA LYS A 257 7.00 -2.08 45.43
C LYS A 257 7.53 -1.53 46.75
N ALA A 258 8.02 -0.29 46.78
CA ALA A 258 8.57 0.35 47.98
C ALA A 258 7.48 0.87 48.94
N LEU A 259 6.22 0.92 48.50
CA LEU A 259 5.06 1.40 49.25
C LEU A 259 4.57 0.47 50.39
N SER A 260 5.38 -0.51 50.83
CA SER A 260 5.19 -1.19 52.12
C SER A 260 5.52 -0.24 53.29
N LYS A 261 4.57 0.65 53.61
CA LYS A 261 4.29 1.56 54.75
C LYS A 261 5.38 2.08 55.72
N THR A 262 6.57 1.52 55.85
CA THR A 262 7.60 1.98 56.82
C THR A 262 8.85 2.60 56.16
N ASP A 263 9.09 2.38 54.87
CA ASP A 263 10.25 2.92 54.14
C ASP A 263 9.90 4.14 53.24
N PHE A 264 8.68 4.66 53.37
CA PHE A 264 8.13 5.68 52.48
C PHE A 264 8.80 7.04 52.68
N ASP A 265 8.98 7.51 53.92
CA ASP A 265 9.51 8.87 54.19
C ASP A 265 10.99 9.05 53.81
N SER A 266 11.78 7.97 53.88
CA SER A 266 13.19 7.99 53.46
C SER A 266 13.33 7.89 51.94
N SER A 267 12.46 7.10 51.31
CA SER A 267 12.37 6.97 49.85
C SER A 267 11.78 8.22 49.20
N GLU A 268 10.83 8.90 49.83
CA GLU A 268 10.22 10.16 49.36
C GLU A 268 11.28 11.27 49.28
N LYS A 269 12.11 11.43 50.31
CA LYS A 269 13.22 12.41 50.29
C LYS A 269 14.29 12.07 49.26
N ALA A 270 14.61 10.78 49.07
CA ALA A 270 15.57 10.34 48.06
C ALA A 270 15.00 10.44 46.63
N LEU A 271 13.69 10.23 46.46
CA LEU A 271 12.97 10.43 45.20
C LEU A 271 12.87 11.91 44.89
N ASP A 272 12.53 12.78 45.83
CA ASP A 272 12.47 14.22 45.60
C ASP A 272 13.83 14.79 45.20
N SER A 273 14.93 14.35 45.82
CA SER A 273 16.27 14.78 45.41
C SER A 273 16.60 14.30 43.99
N LYS A 274 16.28 13.04 43.66
CA LYS A 274 16.51 12.50 42.32
C LYS A 274 15.57 13.09 41.28
N PHE A 275 14.32 13.40 41.62
CA PHE A 275 13.34 14.03 40.75
C PHE A 275 13.68 15.49 40.50
N SER A 276 14.28 16.20 41.46
CA SER A 276 14.77 17.56 41.24
C SER A 276 16.02 17.57 40.35
N GLU A 277 16.94 16.62 40.52
CA GLU A 277 18.06 16.40 39.58
C GLU A 277 17.58 15.99 38.18
N LEU A 278 16.65 15.02 38.08
CA LEU A 278 16.08 14.59 36.80
C LEU A 278 15.24 15.68 36.16
N ARG A 279 14.44 16.43 36.91
CA ARG A 279 13.66 17.56 36.36
C ARG A 279 14.61 18.59 35.77
N PHE A 280 15.69 18.94 36.47
CA PHE A 280 16.65 19.92 35.96
C PHE A 280 17.34 19.43 34.67
N ASP A 281 17.76 18.17 34.62
CA ASP A 281 18.43 17.61 33.43
C ASP A 281 17.45 17.36 32.27
N THR A 282 16.23 16.90 32.57
CA THR A 282 15.18 16.67 31.58
C THR A 282 14.66 17.99 31.04
N GLU A 283 14.40 19.00 31.86
CA GLU A 283 13.93 20.33 31.45
C GLU A 283 15.00 21.05 30.61
N SER A 284 16.28 20.92 30.96
CA SER A 284 17.40 21.41 30.13
C SER A 284 17.46 20.72 28.76
N LYS A 285 17.29 19.39 28.72
CA LYS A 285 17.27 18.62 27.45
C LYS A 285 16.01 18.90 26.63
N LEU A 286 14.84 19.00 27.27
CA LEU A 286 13.56 19.33 26.64
C LEU A 286 13.62 20.75 26.08
N GLN A 287 14.22 21.71 26.80
CA GLN A 287 14.42 23.06 26.30
C GLN A 287 15.34 23.07 25.07
N LYS A 288 16.43 22.29 25.05
CA LYS A 288 17.29 22.14 23.86
C LYS A 288 16.55 21.51 22.67
N VAL A 289 15.70 20.52 22.93
CA VAL A 289 14.85 19.89 21.90
C VAL A 289 13.80 20.88 21.41
N LEU A 290 13.20 21.67 22.30
CA LEU A 290 12.16 22.65 21.98
C LEU A 290 12.76 23.86 21.24
N ASP A 291 13.98 24.27 21.56
CA ASP A 291 14.75 25.27 20.81
C ASP A 291 15.21 24.72 19.44
N ALA A 292 15.54 23.43 19.35
CA ALA A 292 15.80 22.77 18.07
C ALA A 292 14.52 22.64 17.22
N PHE A 293 13.38 22.35 17.84
CA PHE A 293 12.07 22.33 17.18
C PHE A 293 11.65 23.73 16.74
N LYS A 294 11.85 24.77 17.54
CA LYS A 294 11.62 26.16 17.14
C LYS A 294 12.51 26.56 15.95
N LYS A 295 13.79 26.15 15.94
CA LYS A 295 14.67 26.35 14.78
C LYS A 295 14.22 25.54 13.56
N VAL A 296 13.71 24.33 13.76
CA VAL A 296 13.13 23.53 12.67
C VAL A 296 11.84 24.15 12.18
N ASP A 297 10.97 24.69 13.03
CA ASP A 297 9.72 25.38 12.65
C ASP A 297 10.01 26.74 11.97
N GLU A 298 11.09 27.43 12.34
CA GLU A 298 11.61 28.57 11.60
C GLU A 298 12.15 28.19 10.20
N VAL A 299 12.68 26.97 10.05
CA VAL A 299 13.27 26.47 8.79
C VAL A 299 12.29 25.66 7.93
N THR A 300 11.23 25.08 8.52
CA THR A 300 10.29 24.14 7.88
C THR A 300 8.82 24.52 8.04
N GLY A 301 8.53 25.51 8.89
CA GLY A 301 7.17 25.98 9.13
C GLY A 301 6.60 26.79 7.98
N GLU A 302 5.39 27.28 8.21
CA GLU A 302 4.56 28.01 7.24
C GLU A 302 5.30 29.16 6.55
N ALA A 303 6.29 29.78 7.20
CA ALA A 303 7.15 30.80 6.63
C ALA A 303 8.11 30.27 5.56
N ALA A 304 8.73 29.11 5.77
CA ALA A 304 9.57 28.44 4.78
C ALA A 304 8.72 27.92 3.61
N TYR A 305 7.53 27.40 3.89
CA TYR A 305 6.56 27.00 2.87
C TYR A 305 6.05 28.20 2.05
N LYS A 306 5.73 29.32 2.70
CA LYS A 306 5.37 30.60 2.05
C LYS A 306 6.55 31.16 1.25
N ALA A 307 7.78 31.07 1.76
CA ALA A 307 8.98 31.51 1.04
C ALA A 307 9.27 30.61 -0.18
N LEU A 308 9.03 29.30 -0.08
CA LEU A 308 9.16 28.36 -1.19
C LEU A 308 8.07 28.62 -2.24
N ASN A 309 6.81 28.78 -1.82
CA ASN A 309 5.71 29.13 -2.72
C ASN A 309 5.94 30.48 -3.40
N LYS A 310 6.41 31.49 -2.66
CA LYS A 310 6.78 32.78 -3.26
C LYS A 310 7.90 32.63 -4.30
N LYS A 311 8.92 31.81 -4.04
CA LYS A 311 9.98 31.52 -5.02
C LYS A 311 9.45 30.76 -6.25
N ILE A 312 8.46 29.89 -6.07
CA ILE A 312 7.76 29.21 -7.17
C ILE A 312 6.97 30.24 -8.00
N ASP A 313 6.21 31.12 -7.35
CA ASP A 313 5.43 32.17 -8.01
C ASP A 313 6.33 33.16 -8.78
N ASP A 314 7.43 33.60 -8.16
CA ASP A 314 8.43 34.48 -8.80
C ASP A 314 9.04 33.78 -10.03
N PHE A 315 9.35 32.48 -9.93
CA PHE A 315 9.86 31.70 -11.06
C PHE A 315 8.84 31.54 -12.20
N GLN A 316 7.57 31.27 -11.88
CA GLN A 316 6.50 31.20 -12.88
C GLN A 316 6.29 32.55 -13.59
N ARG A 317 6.43 33.66 -12.85
CA ARG A 317 6.32 35.01 -13.39
C ARG A 317 7.46 35.34 -14.35
N ASP A 318 8.70 35.06 -13.96
CA ASP A 318 9.90 35.24 -14.80
C ASP A 318 9.81 34.41 -16.07
N TYR A 319 9.37 33.15 -15.96
CA TYR A 319 9.19 32.27 -17.11
C TYR A 319 8.13 32.81 -18.09
N SER A 320 6.99 33.28 -17.56
CA SER A 320 5.92 33.89 -18.37
C SER A 320 6.40 35.14 -19.09
N GLN A 321 7.25 35.94 -18.45
CA GLN A 321 7.80 37.17 -19.03
C GLN A 321 8.85 36.85 -20.11
N TYR A 322 9.72 35.87 -19.86
CA TYR A 322 10.64 35.34 -20.87
C TYR A 322 9.89 34.83 -22.11
N LYS A 323 8.81 34.07 -21.92
CA LYS A 323 7.96 33.58 -23.03
C LYS A 323 7.41 34.73 -23.87
N LYS A 324 6.88 35.78 -23.23
CA LYS A 324 6.37 36.98 -23.92
C LYS A 324 7.48 37.73 -24.68
N ASP A 325 8.66 37.87 -24.08
CA ASP A 325 9.80 38.51 -24.75
C ASP A 325 10.28 37.71 -25.96
N LEU A 326 10.26 36.38 -25.87
CA LEU A 326 10.59 35.48 -26.97
C LEU A 326 9.58 35.62 -28.11
N GLU A 327 8.28 35.61 -27.80
CA GLU A 327 7.19 35.84 -28.76
C GLU A 327 7.30 37.23 -29.41
N ALA A 328 7.58 38.27 -28.62
CA ALA A 328 7.76 39.64 -29.14
C ALA A 328 8.99 39.78 -30.04
N ARG A 329 10.09 39.06 -29.75
CA ARG A 329 11.28 39.01 -30.62
C ARG A 329 11.01 38.26 -31.91
N LEU A 330 10.24 37.18 -31.85
CA LEU A 330 9.75 36.46 -33.03
C LEU A 330 8.87 37.35 -33.92
N LEU A 331 8.05 38.21 -33.31
CA LEU A 331 7.20 39.16 -34.04
C LEU A 331 7.98 40.36 -34.63
N LYS A 332 9.05 40.79 -33.94
CA LYS A 332 9.91 41.92 -34.34
C LYS A 332 11.05 41.54 -35.28
N MET A 333 11.29 40.25 -35.53
CA MET A 333 12.18 39.83 -36.59
C MET A 333 11.67 40.44 -37.90
N PRO A 334 12.42 41.38 -38.52
CA PRO A 334 11.96 42.01 -39.74
C PRO A 334 11.75 40.92 -40.78
N ALA A 335 10.64 40.98 -41.51
CA ALA A 335 10.43 40.24 -42.75
C ALA A 335 11.39 40.75 -43.84
N SER A 336 12.70 40.74 -43.57
CA SER A 336 13.73 41.29 -44.44
C SER A 336 14.01 40.39 -45.65
N SER A 337 13.21 39.34 -45.89
CA SER A 337 13.15 38.68 -47.20
C SER A 337 12.33 39.46 -48.24
N LYS A 338 11.65 40.56 -47.88
CA LYS A 338 10.88 41.36 -48.84
C LYS A 338 11.62 42.55 -49.49
N SER A 339 12.86 42.87 -49.10
CA SER A 339 13.58 44.04 -49.65
C SER A 339 14.55 43.73 -50.80
N SER A 340 14.68 42.48 -51.25
CA SER A 340 15.44 42.14 -52.46
C SER A 340 14.67 42.43 -53.76
N ALA A 341 13.37 42.76 -53.69
CA ALA A 341 12.52 43.02 -54.86
C ALA A 341 12.47 44.49 -55.34
N GLN A 342 13.18 45.43 -54.71
CA GLN A 342 13.05 46.87 -55.01
C GLN A 342 14.32 47.60 -55.47
N ILE A 343 15.43 46.90 -55.75
CA ILE A 343 16.65 47.52 -56.32
C ILE A 343 16.66 47.54 -57.86
N ALA A 344 15.65 46.98 -58.54
CA ALA A 344 15.62 46.87 -60.02
C ALA A 344 14.84 47.99 -60.75
N ALA A 345 14.78 49.21 -60.22
CA ALA A 345 14.13 50.33 -60.91
C ALA A 345 14.86 51.67 -60.67
N SER A 346 16.09 51.78 -61.19
CA SER A 346 16.72 53.05 -61.54
C SER A 346 17.03 53.04 -63.04
N PRO A 347 16.43 53.93 -63.85
CA PRO A 347 16.75 54.07 -65.26
C PRO A 347 17.71 55.25 -65.45
N ASP A 348 19.01 55.00 -65.64
CA ASP A 348 19.83 55.77 -66.58
C ASP A 348 21.25 55.18 -66.71
N GLY A 349 21.79 55.20 -67.93
CA GLY A 349 23.21 54.92 -68.21
C GLY A 349 23.48 53.65 -69.02
N GLY A 350 23.37 53.78 -70.35
CA GLY A 350 23.55 52.71 -71.31
C GLY A 350 24.98 52.17 -71.44
N TYR A 351 25.06 50.86 -71.62
CA TYR A 351 26.04 50.17 -72.45
C TYR A 351 25.28 49.07 -73.19
N GLU A 352 25.20 49.21 -74.51
CA GLU A 352 24.75 48.17 -75.44
C GLU A 352 25.84 47.10 -75.53
N GLU A 353 25.54 45.90 -75.05
CA GLU A 353 26.23 44.70 -75.50
C GLU A 353 25.16 43.65 -75.83
N ASP A 354 25.10 43.32 -77.13
CA ASP A 354 24.20 42.35 -77.74
C ASP A 354 24.36 40.97 -77.10
N ILE A 355 23.38 40.58 -76.29
CA ILE A 355 23.19 39.21 -75.82
C ILE A 355 21.91 38.68 -76.47
N PRO A 356 21.95 37.51 -77.12
CA PRO A 356 20.85 37.02 -77.93
C PRO A 356 19.61 36.69 -77.10
N ASP A 357 18.48 37.19 -77.58
CA ASP A 357 17.10 36.92 -77.14
C ASP A 357 16.88 35.44 -76.81
N LYS A 358 16.88 35.15 -75.50
CA LYS A 358 16.16 34.00 -74.94
C LYS A 358 15.01 34.55 -74.11
N LYS A 359 13.80 34.37 -74.65
CA LYS A 359 12.52 34.52 -73.96
C LYS A 359 12.59 33.91 -72.56
N LEU A 360 12.81 34.74 -71.54
CA LEU A 360 12.50 34.41 -70.15
C LEU A 360 11.03 34.71 -69.96
N GLY A 361 10.25 33.63 -69.93
CA GLY A 361 8.84 33.67 -69.58
C GLY A 361 8.65 34.26 -68.19
N GLU A 362 7.67 35.15 -68.12
CA GLU A 362 7.04 35.65 -66.91
C GLU A 362 6.73 34.50 -65.93
N GLY A 363 6.91 34.77 -64.64
CA GLY A 363 6.32 33.94 -63.59
C GLY A 363 7.20 33.81 -62.37
N GLY A 364 6.97 34.68 -61.39
CA GLY A 364 7.52 34.52 -60.05
C GLY A 364 7.07 33.20 -59.42
N VAL A 365 8.02 32.34 -59.07
CA VAL A 365 7.77 31.08 -58.34
C VAL A 365 8.58 31.02 -57.03
N PHE A 366 9.46 31.99 -56.77
CA PHE A 366 10.29 32.00 -55.56
C PHE A 366 9.58 32.50 -54.29
N GLY A 367 8.42 33.16 -54.42
CA GLY A 367 7.67 33.67 -53.25
C GLY A 367 7.00 32.58 -52.42
N ASP A 368 6.50 31.52 -53.06
CA ASP A 368 5.68 30.51 -52.38
C ASP A 368 6.51 29.52 -51.57
N THR A 369 7.74 29.22 -52.00
CA THR A 369 8.65 28.31 -51.28
C THR A 369 9.23 28.93 -50.01
N GLU A 370 9.60 30.21 -50.03
CA GLU A 370 10.02 30.92 -48.81
C GLU A 370 8.87 31.06 -47.81
N LEU A 371 7.65 31.38 -48.29
CA LEU A 371 6.49 31.52 -47.42
C LEU A 371 6.16 30.19 -46.71
N MET A 372 6.22 29.08 -47.46
CA MET A 372 6.00 27.74 -46.93
C MET A 372 7.08 27.33 -45.91
N LEU A 373 8.32 27.76 -46.09
CA LEU A 373 9.41 27.47 -45.15
C LEU A 373 9.25 28.25 -43.83
N VAL A 374 8.86 29.52 -43.91
CA VAL A 374 8.59 30.36 -42.74
C VAL A 374 7.40 29.83 -41.95
N GLU A 375 6.33 29.43 -42.64
CA GLU A 375 5.13 28.87 -42.00
C GLU A 375 5.43 27.52 -41.32
N LYS A 376 6.26 26.68 -41.95
CA LYS A 376 6.75 25.43 -41.35
C LYS A 376 7.65 25.65 -40.14
N MET A 377 8.52 26.67 -40.17
CA MET A 377 9.33 27.05 -39.00
C MET A 377 8.48 27.57 -37.86
N LYS A 378 7.46 28.38 -38.16
CA LYS A 378 6.53 28.91 -37.17
C LYS A 378 5.75 27.79 -36.47
N LYS A 379 5.24 26.83 -37.24
CA LYS A 379 4.57 25.64 -36.71
C LYS A 379 5.48 24.80 -35.81
N MET A 380 6.74 24.58 -36.19
CA MET A 380 7.68 23.86 -35.32
C MET A 380 7.96 24.57 -34.00
N ILE A 381 8.02 25.91 -34.00
CA ILE A 381 8.24 26.69 -32.78
C ILE A 381 7.00 26.60 -31.88
N GLU A 382 5.79 26.67 -32.45
CA GLU A 382 4.54 26.46 -31.73
C GLU A 382 4.47 25.05 -31.13
N ASP A 383 4.72 24.00 -31.93
CA ASP A 383 4.71 22.61 -31.45
C ASP A 383 5.74 22.38 -30.33
N ASN A 384 6.93 23.00 -30.42
CA ASN A 384 7.96 22.86 -29.40
C ASN A 384 7.60 23.63 -28.12
N ASN A 385 7.01 24.82 -28.25
CA ASN A 385 6.50 25.58 -27.10
C ASN A 385 5.33 24.86 -26.42
N GLU A 386 4.45 24.22 -27.18
CA GLU A 386 3.34 23.43 -26.64
C GLU A 386 3.87 22.21 -25.87
N LYS A 387 4.83 21.47 -26.43
CA LYS A 387 5.50 20.35 -25.74
C LYS A 387 6.20 20.81 -24.46
N HIS A 388 6.87 21.96 -24.48
CA HIS A 388 7.52 22.48 -23.30
C HIS A 388 6.51 22.91 -22.23
N SER A 389 5.38 23.50 -22.64
CA SER A 389 4.27 23.84 -21.75
C SER A 389 3.62 22.59 -21.13
N GLN A 390 3.43 21.52 -21.91
CA GLN A 390 2.93 20.23 -21.40
C GLN A 390 3.89 19.64 -20.37
N HIS A 391 5.20 19.64 -20.64
CA HIS A 391 6.20 19.11 -19.72
C HIS A 391 6.27 19.91 -18.40
N MET A 392 5.99 21.21 -18.43
CA MET A 392 5.89 22.04 -17.23
C MET A 392 4.61 21.74 -16.44
N ALA A 393 3.46 21.58 -17.11
CA ALA A 393 2.22 21.18 -16.45
C ALA A 393 2.33 19.81 -15.77
N ASP A 394 3.04 18.86 -16.39
CA ASP A 394 3.29 17.54 -15.83
C ASP A 394 4.19 17.59 -14.59
N LEU A 395 5.22 18.45 -14.61
CA LEU A 395 6.07 18.73 -13.46
C LEU A 395 5.27 19.34 -12.31
N GLU A 396 4.37 20.30 -12.59
CA GLU A 396 3.48 20.91 -11.59
C GLU A 396 2.55 19.87 -10.95
N LEU A 397 1.95 18.98 -11.75
CA LEU A 397 1.14 17.86 -11.27
C LEU A 397 1.93 16.95 -10.34
N ARG A 398 3.16 16.59 -10.71
CA ARG A 398 4.02 15.69 -9.92
C ARG A 398 4.47 16.32 -8.61
N ILE A 399 4.72 17.63 -8.60
CA ILE A 399 5.01 18.41 -7.38
C ILE A 399 3.76 18.43 -6.47
N LEU A 400 2.57 18.64 -7.04
CA LEU A 400 1.29 18.59 -6.30
C LEU A 400 1.04 17.21 -5.67
N GLU A 401 1.31 16.12 -6.40
CA GLU A 401 1.19 14.76 -5.86
C GLU A 401 2.17 14.47 -4.73
N LEU A 402 3.43 14.90 -4.88
CA LEU A 402 4.42 14.79 -3.82
C LEU A 402 4.00 15.59 -2.58
N SER A 403 3.48 16.81 -2.76
CA SER A 403 2.94 17.62 -1.67
C SER A 403 1.79 16.90 -0.95
N LYS A 404 0.80 16.36 -1.69
CA LYS A 404 -0.29 15.58 -1.12
C LYS A 404 0.20 14.36 -0.33
N SER A 405 1.19 13.63 -0.85
CA SER A 405 1.80 12.48 -0.19
C SER A 405 2.47 12.85 1.14
N VAL A 406 3.19 13.97 1.16
CA VAL A 406 3.81 14.52 2.38
C VAL A 406 2.74 14.91 3.39
N TYR A 407 1.70 15.64 2.98
CA TYR A 407 0.57 15.98 3.84
C TYR A 407 -0.09 14.74 4.48
N HIS A 408 -0.36 13.69 3.70
CA HIS A 408 -0.93 12.44 4.22
C HIS A 408 0.01 11.70 5.18
N ARG A 409 1.34 11.83 5.02
CA ARG A 409 2.29 11.25 6.00
C ARG A 409 2.28 12.04 7.30
N ILE A 410 2.24 13.37 7.23
CA ILE A 410 2.15 14.24 8.41
C ILE A 410 0.84 13.98 9.16
N GLU A 411 -0.29 13.98 8.45
CA GLU A 411 -1.61 13.74 9.04
C GLU A 411 -1.68 12.37 9.73
N ARG A 412 -1.17 11.30 9.09
CA ARG A 412 -1.12 9.97 9.72
C ARG A 412 -0.25 9.95 10.97
N ARG A 413 0.85 10.69 11.02
CA ARG A 413 1.68 10.80 12.24
C ARG A 413 0.95 11.57 13.33
N VAL A 414 0.35 12.71 13.02
CA VAL A 414 -0.41 13.52 14.00
C VAL A 414 -1.59 12.74 14.57
N VAL A 415 -2.32 11.99 13.74
CA VAL A 415 -3.43 11.13 14.20
C VAL A 415 -2.92 10.00 15.08
N LYS A 416 -1.78 9.38 14.72
CA LYS A 416 -1.17 8.30 15.52
C LYS A 416 -0.72 8.83 16.88
N GLU A 417 -0.03 9.97 16.91
CA GLU A 417 0.42 10.64 18.12
C GLU A 417 -0.76 11.07 19.00
N SER A 418 -1.79 11.70 18.43
CA SER A 418 -3.00 12.10 19.16
C SER A 418 -3.73 10.91 19.78
N LYS A 419 -3.77 9.75 19.10
CA LYS A 419 -4.31 8.51 19.67
C LYS A 419 -3.46 8.03 20.85
N THR A 420 -2.13 7.97 20.72
CA THR A 420 -1.27 7.58 21.85
C THR A 420 -1.37 8.56 23.02
N THR A 421 -1.44 9.87 22.78
CA THR A 421 -1.61 10.85 23.86
C THR A 421 -3.00 10.74 24.50
N ARG A 422 -4.06 10.53 23.71
CA ARG A 422 -5.42 10.36 24.24
C ARG A 422 -5.56 9.06 25.03
N ASP A 423 -4.93 7.98 24.58
CA ASP A 423 -4.93 6.70 25.31
C ASP A 423 -4.09 6.79 26.59
N ALA A 424 -2.97 7.52 26.57
CA ALA A 424 -2.17 7.81 27.77
C ALA A 424 -2.96 8.67 28.79
N VAL A 425 -3.64 9.73 28.33
CA VAL A 425 -4.51 10.56 29.19
C VAL A 425 -5.70 9.75 29.71
N ARG A 426 -6.29 8.88 28.88
CA ARG A 426 -7.41 8.02 29.30
C ARG A 426 -6.97 7.02 30.37
N ASN A 427 -5.78 6.45 30.25
CA ASN A 427 -5.23 5.54 31.25
C ASN A 427 -4.90 6.27 32.56
N LEU A 428 -4.41 7.51 32.50
CA LEU A 428 -4.19 8.37 33.67
C LEU A 428 -5.49 8.81 34.37
N VAL A 429 -6.56 9.04 33.60
CA VAL A 429 -7.88 9.39 34.16
C VAL A 429 -8.59 8.16 34.73
N ALA A 430 -8.40 6.99 34.11
CA ALA A 430 -8.94 5.72 34.60
C ALA A 430 -8.26 5.25 35.89
N SER A 431 -6.99 5.62 36.13
CA SER A 431 -6.29 5.33 37.38
C SER A 431 -6.54 6.37 38.49
N GLY A 432 -7.22 7.48 38.20
CA GLY A 432 -7.40 8.61 39.13
C GLY A 432 -8.83 8.93 39.53
N SER A 433 -9.83 8.10 39.22
CA SER A 433 -11.25 8.42 39.48
C SER A 433 -12.02 7.32 40.23
N GLU A 434 -11.55 7.01 41.44
CA GLU A 434 -12.42 6.61 42.55
C GLU A 434 -12.42 7.73 43.59
N GLU A 435 -12.94 8.92 43.27
CA GLU A 435 -13.54 9.82 44.27
C GLU A 435 -14.18 11.05 43.60
N SER A 436 -15.37 11.39 44.09
CA SER A 436 -16.22 12.55 43.79
C SER A 436 -17.14 12.49 42.55
N GLY A 437 -18.44 12.51 42.82
CA GLY A 437 -19.49 12.86 41.87
C GLY A 437 -20.04 14.26 42.16
N PHE A 438 -20.50 14.97 41.12
CA PHE A 438 -21.65 15.91 41.13
C PHE A 438 -21.76 16.71 39.80
N PHE A 439 -22.97 16.69 39.17
CA PHE A 439 -23.61 17.71 38.30
C PHE A 439 -22.93 18.15 36.95
N SER A 440 -23.59 18.60 35.87
CA SER A 440 -24.94 19.12 35.58
C SER A 440 -25.24 19.07 34.05
N LYS A 441 -26.54 19.04 33.74
CA LYS A 441 -27.24 19.26 32.45
C LYS A 441 -26.82 20.53 31.69
N ARG A 442 -26.92 20.50 30.35
CA ARG A 442 -27.16 21.71 29.51
C ARG A 442 -28.02 21.39 28.26
N ALA A 443 -28.82 22.39 27.91
CA ALA A 443 -30.00 22.36 27.04
C ALA A 443 -29.69 22.50 25.54
N SER A 444 -30.63 22.03 24.72
CA SER A 444 -30.68 22.05 23.26
C SER A 444 -31.49 23.23 22.69
N ILE A 445 -31.13 23.67 21.48
CA ILE A 445 -31.84 24.67 20.65
C ILE A 445 -32.44 23.93 19.43
N PRO A 446 -33.67 24.24 18.97
CA PRO A 446 -34.33 23.48 17.91
C PRO A 446 -34.00 24.04 16.52
N VAL A 447 -33.68 23.15 15.57
CA VAL A 447 -33.62 23.42 14.12
C VAL A 447 -34.78 22.65 13.47
N GLN A 448 -35.56 23.33 12.65
CA GLN A 448 -36.81 22.86 12.04
C GLN A 448 -36.58 21.68 11.07
N ALA A 449 -37.39 20.62 11.22
CA ALA A 449 -37.35 19.41 10.41
C ALA A 449 -38.34 19.45 9.23
N ARG A 450 -37.86 18.92 8.10
CA ARG A 450 -38.62 18.40 6.94
C ARG A 450 -39.16 16.98 7.27
N PRO A 451 -40.13 16.44 6.50
CA PRO A 451 -41.08 15.45 7.01
C PRO A 451 -40.49 14.03 7.18
N ASP A 452 -40.50 13.60 8.45
CA ASP A 452 -40.83 12.30 9.04
C ASP A 452 -40.45 10.99 8.33
N GLU A 453 -39.14 10.70 8.26
CA GLU A 453 -38.68 9.33 8.55
C GLU A 453 -38.64 9.16 10.08
N PRO A 454 -39.11 8.03 10.65
CA PRO A 454 -39.06 7.83 12.09
C PRO A 454 -37.60 7.94 12.55
N ILE A 455 -37.32 8.94 13.38
CA ILE A 455 -36.00 9.21 13.93
C ILE A 455 -35.61 7.98 14.75
N LEU A 456 -34.85 7.07 14.13
CA LEU A 456 -34.30 5.91 14.83
C LEU A 456 -33.32 6.43 15.88
N ASP A 457 -33.63 6.19 17.14
CA ASP A 457 -32.76 6.52 18.25
C ASP A 457 -31.48 5.67 18.16
N MET A 458 -30.34 6.30 17.86
CA MET A 458 -29.06 5.61 17.83
C MET A 458 -28.72 4.92 19.16
N SER A 459 -29.26 5.41 20.29
CA SER A 459 -29.07 4.78 21.59
C SER A 459 -29.76 3.42 21.68
N SER A 460 -30.96 3.28 21.10
CA SER A 460 -31.65 1.98 21.08
C SER A 460 -30.91 0.99 20.17
N LEU A 461 -30.46 1.45 19.01
CA LEU A 461 -29.73 0.61 18.06
C LEU A 461 -28.40 0.10 18.64
N VAL A 462 -27.68 0.92 19.39
CA VAL A 462 -26.47 0.50 20.13
C VAL A 462 -26.79 -0.59 21.15
N LYS A 463 -27.89 -0.47 21.91
CA LYS A 463 -28.31 -1.48 22.88
C LYS A 463 -28.68 -2.80 22.22
N ASP A 464 -29.40 -2.75 21.10
CA ASP A 464 -29.79 -3.93 20.34
C ASP A 464 -28.56 -4.68 19.81
N ILE A 465 -27.53 -3.97 19.32
CA ILE A 465 -26.28 -4.60 18.87
C ILE A 465 -25.56 -5.29 20.03
N TYR A 466 -25.44 -4.66 21.20
CA TYR A 466 -24.84 -5.31 22.37
C TYR A 466 -25.65 -6.55 22.80
N PHE A 467 -26.98 -6.48 22.78
CA PHE A 467 -27.83 -7.63 23.06
C PHE A 467 -27.57 -8.79 22.09
N TYR A 468 -27.47 -8.51 20.79
CA TYR A 468 -27.14 -9.55 19.80
C TYR A 468 -25.74 -10.14 20.00
N LEU A 469 -24.75 -9.31 20.33
CA LEU A 469 -23.40 -9.77 20.67
C LEU A 469 -23.40 -10.70 21.90
N ASP A 470 -24.09 -10.32 22.97
CA ASP A 470 -24.15 -11.09 24.21
C ASP A 470 -24.95 -12.39 24.04
N SER A 471 -25.92 -12.43 23.12
CA SER A 471 -26.71 -13.62 22.78
C SER A 471 -26.01 -14.60 21.81
N GLY A 472 -24.84 -14.24 21.28
CA GLY A 472 -24.13 -15.03 20.28
C GLY A 472 -24.70 -14.94 18.85
N ASN A 473 -25.65 -14.04 18.60
CA ASN A 473 -26.25 -13.85 17.29
C ASN A 473 -25.50 -12.81 16.44
N TYR A 474 -24.33 -13.21 15.93
CA TYR A 474 -23.35 -12.29 15.32
C TYR A 474 -23.78 -11.72 13.96
N SER A 475 -24.60 -12.44 13.20
CA SER A 475 -25.13 -11.97 11.92
C SER A 475 -26.01 -10.72 12.13
N GLU A 476 -26.89 -10.78 13.12
CA GLU A 476 -27.82 -9.71 13.48
C GLU A 476 -27.09 -8.54 14.12
N ALA A 477 -26.08 -8.82 14.95
CA ALA A 477 -25.17 -7.79 15.49
C ALA A 477 -24.44 -7.02 14.36
N LYS A 478 -23.94 -7.73 13.34
CA LYS A 478 -23.24 -7.13 12.20
C LYS A 478 -24.18 -6.30 11.34
N ALA A 479 -25.40 -6.79 11.07
CA ALA A 479 -26.43 -6.03 10.35
C ALA A 479 -26.84 -4.75 11.10
N GLY A 480 -27.04 -4.84 12.42
CA GLY A 480 -27.31 -3.68 13.28
C GLY A 480 -26.17 -2.66 13.27
N PHE A 481 -24.90 -3.13 13.31
CA PHE A 481 -23.72 -2.27 13.28
C PHE A 481 -23.58 -1.49 11.97
N ILE A 482 -23.83 -2.12 10.81
CA ILE A 482 -23.84 -1.44 9.51
C ILE A 482 -24.92 -0.35 9.47
N LYS A 483 -26.12 -0.65 9.99
CA LYS A 483 -27.21 0.32 10.09
C LYS A 483 -26.83 1.51 10.98
N LEU A 484 -26.16 1.27 12.11
CA LEU A 484 -25.68 2.31 13.02
C LEU A 484 -24.67 3.25 12.36
N LEU A 485 -23.71 2.71 11.60
CA LEU A 485 -22.74 3.52 10.84
C LEU A 485 -23.45 4.41 9.80
N SER A 486 -24.42 3.85 9.08
CA SER A 486 -25.16 4.61 8.06
C SER A 486 -25.96 5.78 8.64
N ILE A 487 -26.51 5.62 9.86
CA ILE A 487 -27.23 6.69 10.55
C ILE A 487 -26.26 7.74 11.09
N TYR A 488 -25.11 7.30 11.63
CA TYR A 488 -24.09 8.20 12.16
C TYR A 488 -23.47 9.08 11.06
N GLU A 489 -23.18 8.53 9.88
CA GLU A 489 -22.65 9.29 8.74
C GLU A 489 -23.61 10.37 8.22
N ARG A 490 -24.93 10.16 8.39
CA ARG A 490 -25.96 11.12 7.96
C ARG A 490 -26.17 12.27 8.94
N GLN A 491 -25.64 12.19 10.17
CA GLN A 491 -25.76 13.27 11.14
C GLN A 491 -24.63 14.28 10.99
N GLU A 492 -24.96 15.53 10.65
CA GLU A 492 -23.99 16.64 10.54
C GLU A 492 -23.26 16.95 11.86
N SER A 493 -23.90 16.66 13.00
CA SER A 493 -23.30 16.80 14.33
C SER A 493 -22.84 15.44 14.86
N SER A 494 -21.54 15.18 14.79
CA SER A 494 -20.91 14.01 15.41
C SER A 494 -21.10 14.02 16.93
N ASN A 495 -21.94 13.13 17.47
CA ASN A 495 -22.01 12.91 18.91
C ASN A 495 -20.80 12.04 19.34
N PRO A 496 -19.81 12.59 20.08
CA PRO A 496 -18.58 11.87 20.41
C PRO A 496 -18.82 10.63 21.28
N PHE A 497 -19.93 10.59 22.02
CA PHE A 497 -20.30 9.43 22.83
C PHE A 497 -20.73 8.24 21.95
N ILE A 498 -21.50 8.50 20.89
CA ILE A 498 -21.91 7.46 19.94
C ILE A 498 -20.69 6.95 19.16
N LEU A 499 -19.77 7.83 18.76
CA LEU A 499 -18.54 7.44 18.10
C LEU A 499 -17.67 6.51 18.97
N ALA A 500 -17.58 6.79 20.27
CA ALA A 500 -16.86 5.94 21.22
C ALA A 500 -17.52 4.54 21.33
N LYS A 501 -18.86 4.47 21.31
CA LYS A 501 -19.61 3.21 21.31
C LYS A 501 -19.48 2.44 20.00
N ILE A 502 -19.51 3.11 18.85
CA ILE A 502 -19.22 2.50 17.53
C ILE A 502 -17.82 1.88 17.53
N THR A 503 -16.83 2.59 18.09
CA THR A 503 -15.45 2.08 18.17
C THR A 503 -15.34 0.84 19.06
N ASP A 504 -16.04 0.81 20.19
CA ASP A 504 -16.09 -0.35 21.09
C ASP A 504 -16.79 -1.55 20.44
N LEU A 505 -17.95 -1.32 19.81
CA LEU A 505 -18.70 -2.34 19.07
C LEU A 505 -17.86 -2.94 17.94
N HIS A 506 -17.12 -2.11 17.21
CA HIS A 506 -16.21 -2.58 16.15
C HIS A 506 -15.13 -3.52 16.69
N LYS A 507 -14.52 -3.19 17.85
CA LYS A 507 -13.52 -4.04 18.49
C LYS A 507 -14.12 -5.38 18.91
N ARG A 508 -15.31 -5.38 19.50
CA ARG A 508 -15.99 -6.62 19.93
C ARG A 508 -16.37 -7.51 18.75
N ILE A 509 -16.96 -6.94 17.68
CA ILE A 509 -17.28 -7.68 16.46
C ILE A 509 -16.00 -8.27 15.84
N LYS A 510 -14.88 -7.54 15.84
CA LYS A 510 -13.59 -8.02 15.32
C LYS A 510 -12.96 -9.13 16.19
N GLN A 511 -13.20 -9.16 17.49
CA GLN A 511 -12.69 -10.23 18.37
C GLN A 511 -13.44 -11.55 18.21
N ILE A 512 -14.66 -11.50 17.66
CA ILE A 512 -15.55 -12.66 17.54
C ILE A 512 -15.60 -13.19 16.10
N SER A 513 -15.32 -12.34 15.11
CA SER A 513 -15.03 -12.72 13.72
C SER A 513 -13.62 -13.24 13.59
#